data_AF-A0A261CR69-F1
#
_entry.id   AF-A0A261CR69-F1
#
_cell.length_a   1.000
_cell.length_b   1.000
_cell.length_c   1.000
_cell.angle_alpha   90.00
_cell.angle_beta   90.00
_cell.angle_gamma   90.00
#
_symmetry.space_group_name_H-M   'P 1'
#
loop_
_entity.id
_entity.type
_entity.pdbx_description
1 polymer ?
#
loop_
_entity_poly.entity_id
_entity_poly.type
_entity_poly.pdbx_seq_one_letter_code
_entity_poly.pdbx_strand_id
1 'polypeptide(L)'
;MEEAPFAYLTSPSLSSFGPAYQSFLPKEHWELVKEKHGKLVIFMNKPMMDYYGEGLELAEMIRQYMNFPGSHDYFKTGLSTMYSTTPVIYKSLKKISYIYKKDVLISLLNAAVDIKAIPRDIRLISILSIYLRTKELSLNGVCELVPYVKDEITKVERNVNEEIRKMTISGKHHQLKEKTLEEVFGLLKKILPVNIYDSEYAALHKLLEKFHKEDPVKKNMDLYENIINRTAIIVNELDQFIEGKPEWFSAKPERAQQENPEDKPYVRLFHTGTEMFVLLWEMEQALKILKLNLKIYEDIGSENDAPNVTMEFRPLFNYFRDDMNKIEFVVTPLIKSKPKALFIPMQNKTYGIYVVDAVIDLFRHFITVKKVFQNLDERQKYILLEGFVAVGNGLTGQK
;
A
#
# COMPACT_ATOMS: atom_id res chain seq x y z
N MET A 1 -23.68 -4.15 18.57
CA MET A 1 -22.47 -4.85 18.12
C MET A 1 -21.77 -3.93 17.16
N GLU A 2 -20.73 -3.23 17.60
CA GLU A 2 -19.82 -2.56 16.66
C GLU A 2 -19.19 -3.65 15.78
N GLU A 3 -19.25 -3.47 14.46
CA GLU A 3 -18.60 -4.39 13.53
C GLU A 3 -17.11 -4.49 13.87
N ALA A 4 -16.57 -5.71 13.93
CA ALA A 4 -15.14 -5.90 14.10
C ALA A 4 -14.41 -5.12 12.98
N PRO A 5 -13.46 -4.23 13.30
CA PRO A 5 -12.92 -3.24 12.35
C PRO A 5 -12.29 -3.86 11.09
N PHE A 6 -12.02 -5.17 11.11
CA PHE A 6 -11.39 -5.95 10.05
C PHE A 6 -12.23 -7.12 9.51
N ALA A 7 -13.57 -7.12 9.68
CA ALA A 7 -14.44 -8.20 9.18
C ALA A 7 -14.31 -8.44 7.65
N TYR A 8 -13.90 -7.42 6.89
CA TYR A 8 -13.63 -7.51 5.45
C TYR A 8 -12.48 -8.47 5.09
N LEU A 9 -11.60 -8.80 6.04
CA LEU A 9 -10.47 -9.70 5.82
C LEU A 9 -10.92 -11.12 5.43
N THR A 10 -12.01 -11.59 6.03
CA THR A 10 -12.60 -12.92 5.77
C THR A 10 -13.79 -12.85 4.81
N SER A 11 -14.50 -11.72 4.78
CA SER A 11 -15.68 -11.53 3.94
C SER A 11 -15.68 -10.14 3.26
N PRO A 12 -14.81 -9.90 2.26
CA PRO A 12 -14.79 -8.62 1.55
C PRO A 12 -16.06 -8.45 0.69
N SER A 13 -16.45 -7.20 0.46
CA SER A 13 -17.65 -6.86 -0.35
C SER A 13 -17.54 -7.33 -1.80
N LEU A 14 -16.33 -7.38 -2.34
CA LEU A 14 -15.99 -7.91 -3.66
C LEU A 14 -14.70 -8.72 -3.59
N SER A 15 -14.57 -9.73 -4.46
CA SER A 15 -13.35 -10.52 -4.58
C SER A 15 -12.13 -9.69 -5.02
N SER A 16 -10.93 -10.13 -4.60
CA SER A 16 -9.64 -9.58 -5.03
C SER A 16 -9.55 -8.05 -4.81
N PHE A 17 -9.32 -7.29 -5.89
CA PHE A 17 -9.19 -5.83 -5.88
C PHE A 17 -10.52 -5.09 -6.10
N GLY A 18 -11.66 -5.78 -6.14
CA GLY A 18 -12.96 -5.18 -6.41
C GLY A 18 -13.29 -3.95 -5.54
N PRO A 19 -12.98 -3.94 -4.23
CA PRO A 19 -13.17 -2.73 -3.41
C PRO A 19 -12.37 -1.52 -3.89
N ALA A 20 -11.14 -1.72 -4.38
CA ALA A 20 -10.33 -0.64 -4.95
C ALA A 20 -10.93 -0.12 -6.26
N TYR A 21 -11.48 -1.00 -7.10
CA TYR A 21 -12.23 -0.59 -8.29
C TYR A 21 -13.44 0.28 -7.93
N GLN A 22 -14.21 -0.09 -6.91
CA GLN A 22 -15.35 0.72 -6.44
C GLN A 22 -14.93 2.05 -5.82
N SER A 23 -13.77 2.10 -5.15
CA SER A 23 -13.23 3.36 -4.61
C SER A 23 -12.72 4.29 -5.71
N PHE A 24 -12.11 3.73 -6.75
CA PHE A 24 -11.60 4.49 -7.89
C PHE A 24 -12.74 5.01 -8.78
N LEU A 25 -13.72 4.18 -9.08
CA LEU A 25 -14.83 4.51 -9.96
C LEU A 25 -15.91 5.33 -9.22
N PRO A 26 -16.48 6.37 -9.86
CA PRO A 26 -17.69 6.99 -9.35
C PRO A 26 -18.83 5.96 -9.33
N LYS A 27 -19.80 6.13 -8.43
CA LYS A 27 -20.91 5.17 -8.23
C LYS A 27 -21.67 4.90 -9.53
N GLU A 28 -21.82 5.91 -10.36
CA GLU A 28 -22.46 5.86 -11.67
C GLU A 28 -21.78 4.88 -12.64
N HIS A 29 -20.49 4.61 -12.45
CA HIS A 29 -19.70 3.73 -13.30
C HIS A 29 -19.42 2.36 -12.68
N TRP A 30 -19.99 2.05 -11.50
CA TRP A 30 -19.78 0.75 -10.84
C TRP A 30 -20.24 -0.43 -11.68
N GLU A 31 -21.15 -0.24 -12.65
CA GLU A 31 -21.54 -1.30 -13.57
C GLU A 31 -20.44 -1.75 -14.53
N LEU A 32 -19.36 -0.99 -14.67
CA LEU A 32 -18.16 -1.39 -15.42
C LEU A 32 -17.47 -2.59 -14.79
N VAL A 33 -17.73 -2.90 -13.52
CA VAL A 33 -17.01 -3.93 -12.77
C VAL A 33 -18.00 -4.78 -12.00
N LYS A 34 -18.03 -6.08 -12.28
CA LYS A 34 -18.86 -7.03 -11.50
C LYS A 34 -18.11 -8.33 -11.24
N GLU A 35 -18.55 -9.03 -10.21
CA GLU A 35 -18.09 -10.38 -9.94
C GLU A 35 -18.83 -11.40 -10.81
N LYS A 36 -18.07 -12.27 -11.48
CA LYS A 36 -18.59 -13.45 -12.19
C LYS A 36 -17.74 -14.65 -11.80
N HIS A 37 -18.39 -15.70 -11.28
CA HIS A 37 -17.72 -16.96 -10.88
C HIS A 37 -16.53 -16.76 -9.93
N GLY A 38 -16.62 -15.83 -8.96
CA GLY A 38 -15.54 -15.56 -8.02
C GLY A 38 -14.32 -14.85 -8.63
N LYS A 39 -14.52 -14.17 -9.76
CA LYS A 39 -13.52 -13.34 -10.46
C LYS A 39 -14.12 -11.98 -10.77
N LEU A 40 -13.32 -10.93 -10.60
CA LEU A 40 -13.67 -9.58 -10.99
C LEU A 40 -13.58 -9.44 -12.52
N VAL A 41 -14.62 -8.91 -13.16
CA VAL A 41 -14.70 -8.74 -14.62
C VAL A 41 -15.00 -7.30 -14.96
N ILE A 42 -14.24 -6.74 -15.92
CA ILE A 42 -14.43 -5.40 -16.48
C ILE A 42 -15.32 -5.51 -17.73
N PHE A 43 -16.37 -4.70 -17.81
CA PHE A 43 -17.31 -4.65 -18.94
C PHE A 43 -16.93 -3.51 -19.89
N MET A 44 -16.37 -3.88 -21.04
CA MET A 44 -15.84 -2.91 -22.02
C MET A 44 -16.90 -2.33 -22.96
N ASN A 45 -18.09 -2.94 -23.06
CA ASN A 45 -19.14 -2.57 -24.01
C ASN A 45 -20.04 -1.42 -23.54
N LYS A 46 -19.51 -0.55 -22.69
CA LYS A 46 -20.24 0.44 -21.91
C LYS A 46 -19.76 1.83 -22.31
N PRO A 47 -20.63 2.78 -22.72
CA PRO A 47 -20.20 4.10 -23.19
C PRO A 47 -19.28 4.88 -22.23
N MET A 48 -19.46 4.70 -20.92
CA MET A 48 -18.62 5.34 -19.91
C MET A 48 -17.17 4.80 -19.87
N MET A 49 -16.90 3.67 -20.54
CA MET A 49 -15.58 3.08 -20.63
C MET A 49 -14.62 3.97 -21.43
N ASP A 50 -15.13 4.72 -22.42
CA ASP A 50 -14.35 5.65 -23.25
C ASP A 50 -13.57 6.68 -22.43
N TYR A 51 -14.05 7.02 -21.23
CA TYR A 51 -13.33 7.91 -20.32
C TYR A 51 -12.04 7.31 -19.75
N TYR A 52 -12.04 5.99 -19.57
CA TYR A 52 -10.92 5.23 -19.00
C TYR A 52 -10.07 4.55 -20.07
N GLY A 53 -10.48 4.65 -21.35
CA GLY A 53 -9.87 3.95 -22.47
C GLY A 53 -10.28 2.48 -22.54
N GLU A 54 -9.31 1.57 -22.61
CA GLU A 54 -9.57 0.13 -22.66
C GLU A 54 -9.53 -0.55 -21.29
N GLY A 55 -10.01 -1.80 -21.20
CA GLY A 55 -10.07 -2.53 -19.93
C GLY A 55 -8.69 -2.69 -19.25
N LEU A 56 -7.62 -2.82 -20.06
CA LEU A 56 -6.25 -2.88 -19.57
C LEU A 56 -5.77 -1.52 -19.03
N GLU A 57 -6.15 -0.41 -19.67
CA GLU A 57 -5.81 0.93 -19.20
C GLU A 57 -6.48 1.24 -17.87
N LEU A 58 -7.77 0.91 -17.71
CA LEU A 58 -8.46 1.03 -16.44
C LEU A 58 -7.78 0.19 -15.33
N ALA A 59 -7.41 -1.05 -15.63
CA ALA A 59 -6.72 -1.91 -14.68
C ALA A 59 -5.36 -1.33 -14.25
N GLU A 60 -4.62 -0.73 -15.19
CA GLU A 60 -3.35 -0.06 -14.93
C GLU A 60 -3.52 1.22 -14.09
N MET A 61 -4.52 2.05 -14.41
CA MET A 61 -4.86 3.23 -13.60
C MET A 61 -5.19 2.84 -12.16
N ILE A 62 -5.94 1.75 -11.96
CA ILE A 62 -6.29 1.26 -10.62
C ILE A 62 -5.07 0.68 -9.92
N ARG A 63 -4.19 -0.03 -10.63
CA ARG A 63 -2.93 -0.51 -10.08
C ARG A 63 -2.07 0.66 -9.56
N GLN A 64 -2.02 1.76 -10.30
CA GLN A 64 -1.32 2.99 -9.88
C GLN A 64 -2.03 3.66 -8.69
N TYR A 65 -3.36 3.75 -8.71
CA TYR A 65 -4.16 4.29 -7.62
C TYR A 65 -3.98 3.52 -6.31
N MET A 66 -3.80 2.21 -6.42
CA MET A 66 -3.51 1.33 -5.30
C MET A 66 -2.07 1.42 -4.80
N ASN A 67 -1.16 2.10 -5.51
CA ASN A 67 0.27 2.05 -5.24
C ASN A 67 0.70 2.98 -4.10
N PHE A 68 0.19 2.73 -2.89
CA PHE A 68 0.62 3.41 -1.67
C PHE A 68 0.69 2.42 -0.49
N PRO A 69 1.54 2.68 0.53
CA PRO A 69 1.70 1.79 1.67
C PRO A 69 0.39 1.59 2.41
N GLY A 70 -0.02 0.34 2.63
CA GLY A 70 -1.24 0.00 3.37
C GLY A 70 -2.54 0.11 2.56
N SER A 71 -2.47 0.21 1.23
CA SER A 71 -3.62 0.26 0.34
C SER A 71 -4.63 -0.87 0.55
N HIS A 72 -4.17 -2.07 0.85
CA HIS A 72 -5.04 -3.24 1.02
C HIS A 72 -5.93 -3.15 2.25
N ASP A 73 -5.43 -2.56 3.34
CA ASP A 73 -6.24 -2.22 4.51
C ASP A 73 -7.20 -1.08 4.18
N TYR A 74 -6.69 -0.03 3.53
CA TYR A 74 -7.49 1.15 3.16
C TYR A 74 -8.70 0.78 2.29
N PHE A 75 -8.48 -0.04 1.26
CA PHE A 75 -9.54 -0.52 0.37
C PHE A 75 -10.28 -1.73 0.92
N LYS A 76 -9.94 -2.24 2.11
CA LYS A 76 -10.64 -3.35 2.74
C LYS A 76 -10.63 -4.64 1.89
N THR A 77 -9.48 -5.01 1.32
CA THR A 77 -9.34 -6.26 0.54
C THR A 77 -9.19 -7.47 1.45
N GLY A 78 -9.63 -8.65 0.99
CA GLY A 78 -9.55 -9.90 1.74
C GLY A 78 -8.11 -10.41 1.98
N LEU A 79 -7.96 -11.37 2.91
CA LEU A 79 -6.65 -11.93 3.32
C LEU A 79 -5.84 -12.56 2.19
N SER A 80 -6.50 -13.25 1.27
CA SER A 80 -5.86 -13.94 0.14
C SER A 80 -5.66 -13.05 -1.09
N THR A 81 -6.09 -11.78 -1.03
CA THR A 81 -5.84 -10.82 -2.10
C THR A 81 -4.35 -10.53 -2.19
N MET A 82 -3.77 -10.74 -3.37
CA MET A 82 -2.35 -10.53 -3.61
C MET A 82 -1.94 -9.07 -3.41
N TYR A 83 -0.69 -8.85 -3.01
CA TYR A 83 -0.08 -7.53 -3.06
C TYR A 83 0.10 -7.07 -4.51
N SER A 84 -0.55 -5.96 -4.87
CA SER A 84 -0.42 -5.29 -6.19
C SER A 84 0.47 -4.06 -6.14
N THR A 85 0.92 -3.67 -4.95
CA THR A 85 1.79 -2.53 -4.70
C THR A 85 3.22 -2.85 -5.10
N THR A 86 3.90 -1.85 -5.65
CA THR A 86 5.33 -1.90 -5.96
C THR A 86 6.05 -1.10 -4.87
N PRO A 87 6.89 -1.75 -4.04
CA PRO A 87 7.67 -1.05 -3.02
C PRO A 87 8.45 0.11 -3.62
N VAL A 88 8.34 1.29 -3.01
CA VAL A 88 9.08 2.48 -3.44
C VAL A 88 10.25 2.69 -2.50
N ILE A 89 11.46 2.75 -3.07
CA ILE A 89 12.68 3.11 -2.33
C ILE A 89 12.89 4.62 -2.44
N TYR A 90 12.71 5.31 -1.34
CA TYR A 90 12.91 6.75 -1.22
C TYR A 90 14.37 7.05 -0.89
N LYS A 91 14.85 8.22 -1.29
CA LYS A 91 16.21 8.68 -0.95
C LYS A 91 16.14 9.95 -0.14
N SER A 92 16.97 10.04 0.90
CA SER A 92 17.19 11.31 1.59
C SER A 92 18.02 12.27 0.73
N LEU A 93 18.03 13.55 1.12
CA LEU A 93 18.96 14.53 0.55
C LEU A 93 20.42 14.08 0.67
N LYS A 94 20.74 13.29 1.70
CA LYS A 94 22.07 12.68 1.93
C LYS A 94 22.24 11.31 1.27
N LYS A 95 21.32 10.93 0.37
CA LYS A 95 21.34 9.69 -0.42
C LYS A 95 21.17 8.38 0.36
N ILE A 96 20.77 8.45 1.63
CA ILE A 96 20.38 7.28 2.41
C ILE A 96 19.03 6.77 1.88
N SER A 97 18.90 5.46 1.71
CA SER A 97 17.68 4.84 1.16
C SER A 97 16.71 4.47 2.27
N TYR A 98 15.42 4.70 2.05
CA TYR A 98 14.33 4.43 2.98
C TYR A 98 13.19 3.69 2.29
N ILE A 99 12.42 2.92 3.05
CA ILE A 99 11.25 2.15 2.61
C ILE A 99 10.18 2.17 3.70
N TYR A 100 8.90 2.10 3.37
CA TYR A 100 7.86 1.94 4.40
C TYR A 100 7.90 0.55 5.03
N LYS A 101 7.68 0.41 6.34
CA LYS A 101 7.63 -0.89 7.05
C LYS A 101 6.71 -1.90 6.36
N LYS A 102 5.53 -1.46 5.94
CA LYS A 102 4.57 -2.27 5.17
C LYS A 102 5.15 -2.77 3.83
N ASP A 103 5.93 -1.93 3.15
CA ASP A 103 6.56 -2.26 1.87
C ASP A 103 7.79 -3.17 2.03
N VAL A 104 8.35 -3.30 3.24
CA VAL A 104 9.37 -4.31 3.55
C VAL A 104 8.78 -5.71 3.38
N LEU A 105 7.58 -5.98 3.92
CA LEU A 105 6.90 -7.27 3.77
C LEU A 105 6.69 -7.65 2.30
N ILE A 106 6.34 -6.66 1.47
CA ILE A 106 6.17 -6.85 0.03
C ILE A 106 7.51 -7.09 -0.67
N SER A 107 8.56 -6.37 -0.27
CA SER A 107 9.92 -6.56 -0.80
C SER A 107 10.47 -7.95 -0.47
N LEU A 108 10.21 -8.43 0.75
CA LEU A 108 10.54 -9.77 1.20
C LEU A 108 9.79 -10.84 0.39
N LEU A 109 8.49 -10.64 0.15
CA LEU A 109 7.73 -11.55 -0.72
C LEU A 109 8.34 -11.60 -2.12
N ASN A 110 8.58 -10.45 -2.74
CA ASN A 110 9.14 -10.36 -4.08
C ASN A 110 10.51 -11.05 -4.15
N ALA A 111 11.38 -10.83 -3.16
CA ALA A 111 12.67 -11.52 -3.05
C ALA A 111 12.52 -13.04 -2.91
N ALA A 112 11.50 -13.52 -2.19
CA ALA A 112 11.27 -14.94 -1.97
C ALA A 112 10.59 -15.66 -3.16
N VAL A 113 9.83 -14.96 -4.00
CA VAL A 113 9.06 -15.57 -5.10
C VAL A 113 9.60 -15.27 -6.50
N ASP A 114 10.37 -14.19 -6.70
CA ASP A 114 10.97 -13.82 -7.98
C ASP A 114 12.31 -14.53 -8.24
N ILE A 115 12.34 -15.83 -7.91
CA ILE A 115 13.51 -16.68 -8.10
C ILE A 115 13.29 -17.44 -9.40
N LYS A 116 14.26 -17.43 -10.31
CA LYS A 116 14.19 -18.14 -11.62
C LYS A 116 13.76 -19.61 -11.51
N ALA A 117 14.02 -20.25 -10.37
CA ALA A 117 13.66 -21.63 -10.09
C ALA A 117 12.17 -21.84 -9.76
N ILE A 118 11.40 -20.77 -9.51
CA ILE A 118 10.00 -20.81 -9.12
C ILE A 118 9.15 -20.20 -10.24
N PRO A 119 8.36 -21.01 -10.99
CA PRO A 119 7.32 -20.45 -11.84
C PRO A 119 6.36 -19.62 -10.99
N ARG A 120 6.06 -18.40 -11.42
CA ARG A 120 5.15 -17.50 -10.70
C ARG A 120 3.76 -18.13 -10.62
N ASP A 121 3.44 -18.70 -9.45
CA ASP A 121 2.18 -19.41 -9.20
C ASP A 121 1.26 -18.55 -8.33
N ILE A 122 0.12 -18.16 -8.90
CA ILE A 122 -0.91 -17.36 -8.21
C ILE A 122 -1.41 -18.02 -6.92
N ARG A 123 -1.43 -19.36 -6.87
CA ARG A 123 -1.89 -20.13 -5.71
C ARG A 123 -0.96 -19.97 -4.53
N LEU A 124 0.35 -20.11 -4.79
CA LEU A 124 1.40 -19.87 -3.80
C LEU A 124 1.36 -18.43 -3.30
N ILE A 125 1.30 -17.45 -4.21
CA ILE A 125 1.29 -16.03 -3.84
C ILE A 125 0.05 -15.68 -3.01
N SER A 126 -1.14 -16.21 -3.33
CA SER A 126 -2.35 -16.00 -2.53
C SER A 126 -2.27 -16.60 -1.13
N ILE A 127 -1.63 -17.76 -0.96
CA ILE A 127 -1.38 -18.37 0.35
C ILE A 127 -0.39 -17.52 1.16
N LEU A 128 0.71 -17.09 0.54
CA LEU A 128 1.69 -16.21 1.17
C LEU A 128 1.09 -14.84 1.52
N SER A 129 0.09 -14.37 0.76
CA SER A 129 -0.62 -13.13 1.08
C SER A 129 -1.37 -13.23 2.40
N ILE A 130 -1.96 -14.39 2.73
CA ILE A 130 -2.58 -14.64 4.04
C ILE A 130 -1.52 -14.50 5.16
N TYR A 131 -0.36 -15.15 5.00
CA TYR A 131 0.75 -15.04 5.96
C TYR A 131 1.16 -13.58 6.19
N LEU A 132 1.45 -12.86 5.11
CA LEU A 132 1.93 -11.47 5.19
C LEU A 132 0.88 -10.54 5.77
N ARG A 133 -0.40 -10.67 5.40
CA ARG A 133 -1.48 -9.87 6.00
C ARG A 133 -1.63 -10.16 7.50
N THR A 134 -1.41 -11.40 7.93
CA THR A 134 -1.35 -11.73 9.37
C THR A 134 -0.17 -11.05 10.06
N LYS A 135 1.02 -11.05 9.45
CA LYS A 135 2.18 -10.33 9.99
C LYS A 135 1.98 -8.81 9.98
N GLU A 136 1.34 -8.25 8.97
CA GLU A 136 1.05 -6.81 8.86
C GLU A 136 0.19 -6.29 10.03
N LEU A 137 -0.65 -7.14 10.65
CA LEU A 137 -1.44 -6.76 11.82
C LEU A 137 -0.57 -6.28 12.99
N SER A 138 0.67 -6.77 13.11
CA SER A 138 1.64 -6.33 14.14
C SER A 138 2.02 -4.85 14.01
N LEU A 139 1.92 -4.29 12.80
CA LEU A 139 2.16 -2.86 12.52
C LEU A 139 0.98 -1.99 12.96
N ASN A 140 -0.20 -2.58 13.21
CA ASN A 140 -1.39 -1.90 13.69
C ASN A 140 -1.74 -0.64 12.87
N GLY A 141 -1.60 -0.71 11.54
CA GLY A 141 -1.89 0.41 10.63
C GLY A 141 -0.84 1.53 10.61
N VAL A 142 0.30 1.38 11.30
CA VAL A 142 1.41 2.34 11.23
C VAL A 142 2.06 2.28 9.85
N CYS A 143 2.22 3.44 9.22
CA CYS A 143 2.90 3.62 7.95
C CYS A 143 4.13 4.52 8.16
N GLU A 144 5.22 3.92 8.63
CA GLU A 144 6.48 4.59 8.95
C GLU A 144 7.58 4.17 7.96
N LEU A 145 8.50 5.08 7.64
CA LEU A 145 9.71 4.78 6.88
C LEU A 145 10.81 4.25 7.80
N VAL A 146 11.57 3.27 7.29
CA VAL A 146 12.78 2.71 7.90
C VAL A 146 13.92 2.73 6.88
N PRO A 147 15.19 2.69 7.32
CA PRO A 147 16.33 2.53 6.42
C PRO A 147 16.18 1.29 5.54
N TYR A 148 16.46 1.39 4.25
CA TYR A 148 16.36 0.26 3.31
C TYR A 148 17.65 -0.57 3.29
N VAL A 149 17.59 -1.78 3.84
CA VAL A 149 18.72 -2.73 3.92
C VAL A 149 18.70 -3.72 2.76
N LYS A 150 19.10 -3.27 1.58
CA LYS A 150 19.07 -4.08 0.35
C LYS A 150 19.74 -5.44 0.51
N ASP A 151 20.94 -5.47 1.11
CA ASP A 151 21.75 -6.68 1.19
C ASP A 151 21.12 -7.76 2.07
N GLU A 152 20.42 -7.39 3.14
CA GLU A 152 19.72 -8.36 3.99
C GLU A 152 18.45 -8.89 3.30
N ILE A 153 17.73 -8.05 2.55
CA ILE A 153 16.59 -8.51 1.73
C ILE A 153 17.07 -9.47 0.64
N THR A 154 18.19 -9.17 -0.02
CA THR A 154 18.81 -10.08 -1.01
C THR A 154 19.31 -11.38 -0.37
N LYS A 155 19.66 -11.38 0.93
CA LYS A 155 20.02 -12.62 1.64
C LYS A 155 18.82 -13.57 1.73
N VAL A 156 17.61 -13.07 1.92
CA VAL A 156 16.38 -13.89 1.92
C VAL A 156 16.19 -14.61 0.59
N GLU A 157 16.34 -13.91 -0.54
CA GLU A 157 16.30 -14.53 -1.88
C GLU A 157 17.30 -15.69 -2.00
N ARG A 158 18.54 -15.47 -1.57
CA ARG A 158 19.61 -16.49 -1.63
C ARG A 158 19.25 -17.71 -0.78
N ASN A 159 18.84 -17.49 0.46
CA ASN A 159 18.49 -18.58 1.38
C ASN A 159 17.31 -19.40 0.84
N VAL A 160 16.23 -18.75 0.38
CA VAL A 160 15.07 -19.44 -0.20
C VAL A 160 15.49 -20.27 -1.43
N ASN A 161 16.33 -19.72 -2.31
CA ASN A 161 16.83 -20.43 -3.48
C ASN A 161 17.68 -21.65 -3.09
N GLU A 162 18.53 -21.53 -2.07
CA GLU A 162 19.34 -22.64 -1.55
C GLU A 162 18.47 -23.75 -0.97
N GLU A 163 17.47 -23.42 -0.15
CA GLU A 163 16.56 -24.40 0.44
C GLU A 163 15.68 -25.10 -0.62
N ILE A 164 15.23 -24.38 -1.65
CA ILE A 164 14.49 -24.99 -2.77
C ILE A 164 15.38 -25.94 -3.56
N ARG A 165 16.66 -25.60 -3.77
CA ARG A 165 17.62 -26.50 -4.43
C ARG A 165 17.87 -27.75 -3.58
N LYS A 166 18.06 -27.59 -2.27
CA LYS A 166 18.19 -28.72 -1.33
C LYS A 166 16.97 -29.64 -1.43
N MET A 167 15.76 -29.09 -1.33
CA MET A 167 14.51 -29.84 -1.49
C MET A 167 14.43 -30.59 -2.84
N THR A 168 14.93 -30.00 -3.92
CA THR A 168 14.96 -30.66 -5.24
C THR A 168 15.88 -31.88 -5.26
N ILE A 169 16.96 -31.85 -4.46
CA ILE A 169 17.95 -32.93 -4.37
C ILE A 169 17.53 -33.98 -3.33
N SER A 170 17.13 -33.56 -2.14
CA SER A 170 16.79 -34.44 -1.00
C SER A 170 15.36 -34.95 -1.03
N GLY A 171 14.53 -34.43 -1.93
CA GLY A 171 13.10 -34.68 -1.98
C GLY A 171 12.28 -33.75 -1.08
N LYS A 172 10.96 -33.78 -1.29
CA LYS A 172 9.99 -32.95 -0.55
C LYS A 172 9.76 -33.48 0.86
N HIS A 173 9.71 -32.58 1.84
CA HIS A 173 9.44 -32.91 3.24
C HIS A 173 7.97 -33.21 3.50
N HIS A 174 7.07 -32.43 2.89
CA HIS A 174 5.63 -32.61 3.00
C HIS A 174 5.10 -33.33 1.75
N GLN A 175 4.61 -34.56 1.93
CA GLN A 175 4.02 -35.39 0.87
C GLN A 175 2.57 -35.71 1.22
N LEU A 176 1.71 -35.77 0.19
CA LEU A 176 0.29 -36.07 0.36
C LEU A 176 0.05 -37.58 0.37
N LYS A 177 -0.53 -38.09 1.46
CA LYS A 177 -0.87 -39.50 1.65
C LYS A 177 -2.31 -39.79 1.23
N GLU A 178 -3.24 -38.97 1.69
CA GLU A 178 -4.68 -39.12 1.47
C GLU A 178 -5.13 -38.49 0.16
N LYS A 179 -4.37 -37.49 -0.34
CA LYS A 179 -4.62 -36.82 -1.63
C LYS A 179 -5.95 -36.05 -1.63
N THR A 180 -6.34 -35.57 -0.46
CA THR A 180 -7.58 -34.84 -0.19
C THR A 180 -7.31 -33.35 -0.03
N LEU A 181 -8.36 -32.54 -0.16
CA LEU A 181 -8.28 -31.11 0.10
C LEU A 181 -8.00 -30.83 1.58
N GLU A 182 -8.58 -31.65 2.45
CA GLU A 182 -8.50 -31.58 3.89
C GLU A 182 -7.07 -31.82 4.38
N GLU A 183 -6.35 -32.75 3.76
CA GLU A 183 -4.92 -32.98 4.05
C GLU A 183 -4.06 -31.76 3.69
N VAL A 184 -4.29 -31.18 2.50
CA VAL A 184 -3.59 -29.94 2.06
C VAL A 184 -3.87 -28.80 3.03
N PHE A 185 -5.15 -28.60 3.41
CA PHE A 185 -5.55 -27.59 4.37
C PHE A 185 -4.88 -27.80 5.74
N GLY A 186 -4.88 -29.04 6.25
CA GLY A 186 -4.26 -29.39 7.52
C GLY A 186 -2.74 -29.15 7.55
N LEU A 187 -2.04 -29.38 6.43
CA LEU A 187 -0.61 -29.09 6.33
C LEU A 187 -0.32 -27.59 6.27
N LEU A 188 -1.06 -26.83 5.46
CA LEU A 188 -0.89 -25.37 5.39
C LEU A 188 -1.27 -24.66 6.70
N LYS A 189 -2.30 -25.15 7.41
CA LYS A 189 -2.69 -24.65 8.74
C LYS A 189 -1.58 -24.81 9.80
N LYS A 190 -0.70 -25.80 9.65
CA LYS A 190 0.46 -25.98 10.54
C LYS A 190 1.62 -25.03 10.23
N ILE A 191 1.70 -24.54 8.99
CA ILE A 191 2.77 -23.66 8.51
C ILE A 191 2.42 -22.20 8.77
N LEU A 192 1.16 -21.82 8.51
CA LEU A 192 0.72 -20.43 8.60
C LEU A 192 0.42 -20.04 10.06
N PRO A 193 0.70 -18.79 10.46
CA PRO A 193 0.30 -18.27 11.76
C PRO A 193 -1.22 -18.05 11.81
N VAL A 194 -1.77 -18.15 13.02
CA VAL A 194 -3.19 -17.88 13.27
C VAL A 194 -3.45 -16.38 13.11
N ASN A 195 -4.43 -16.03 12.27
CA ASN A 195 -4.91 -14.66 12.17
C ASN A 195 -6.00 -14.41 13.22
N ILE A 196 -5.89 -13.33 14.00
CA ILE A 196 -6.86 -13.01 15.06
C ILE A 196 -8.29 -12.76 14.54
N TYR A 197 -8.45 -12.42 13.26
CA TYR A 197 -9.75 -12.21 12.60
C TYR A 197 -10.21 -13.42 11.76
N ASP A 198 -9.38 -14.46 11.67
CA ASP A 198 -9.67 -15.70 10.92
C ASP A 198 -9.06 -16.91 11.66
N SER A 199 -9.43 -17.11 12.93
CA SER A 199 -8.83 -18.15 13.77
C SER A 199 -9.03 -19.57 13.24
N GLU A 200 -10.12 -19.78 12.51
CA GLU A 200 -10.48 -21.05 11.90
C GLU A 200 -9.93 -21.24 10.48
N TYR A 201 -9.16 -20.26 9.95
CA TYR A 201 -8.58 -20.31 8.61
C TYR A 201 -9.64 -20.42 7.50
N ALA A 202 -10.80 -19.78 7.67
CA ALA A 202 -11.89 -19.81 6.70
C ALA A 202 -11.46 -19.21 5.34
N ALA A 203 -10.62 -18.17 5.35
CA ALA A 203 -10.10 -17.57 4.12
C ALA A 203 -9.18 -18.54 3.35
N LEU A 204 -8.35 -19.30 4.07
CA LEU A 204 -7.51 -20.35 3.49
C LEU A 204 -8.36 -21.49 2.93
N HIS A 205 -9.36 -21.97 3.69
CA HIS A 205 -10.22 -23.06 3.25
C HIS A 205 -10.95 -22.69 1.95
N LYS A 206 -11.60 -21.52 1.91
CA LYS A 206 -12.29 -21.00 0.72
C LYS A 206 -11.36 -20.82 -0.48
N LEU A 207 -10.12 -20.40 -0.24
CA LEU A 207 -9.09 -20.27 -1.28
C LEU A 207 -8.74 -21.64 -1.86
N LEU A 208 -8.51 -22.64 -1.01
CA LEU A 208 -8.16 -24.00 -1.43
C LEU A 208 -9.32 -24.70 -2.13
N GLU A 209 -10.58 -24.49 -1.72
CA GLU A 209 -11.77 -24.98 -2.43
C GLU A 209 -11.82 -24.45 -3.87
N LYS A 210 -11.53 -23.16 -4.05
CA LYS A 210 -11.45 -22.54 -5.38
C LYS A 210 -10.37 -23.21 -6.22
N PHE A 211 -9.17 -23.39 -5.67
CA PHE A 211 -8.08 -24.07 -6.38
C PHE A 211 -8.42 -25.52 -6.70
N HIS A 212 -9.02 -26.26 -5.77
CA HIS A 212 -9.41 -27.65 -5.97
C HIS A 212 -10.45 -27.81 -7.08
N LYS A 213 -11.36 -26.84 -7.21
CA LYS A 213 -12.36 -26.84 -8.29
C LYS A 213 -11.72 -26.65 -9.66
N GLU A 214 -10.68 -25.82 -9.76
CA GLU A 214 -9.94 -25.58 -11.01
C GLU A 214 -8.95 -26.73 -11.30
N ASP A 215 -8.20 -27.14 -10.27
CA ASP A 215 -7.14 -28.15 -10.30
C ASP A 215 -7.32 -29.18 -9.16
N PRO A 216 -8.10 -30.26 -9.35
CA PRO A 216 -8.37 -31.21 -8.27
C PRO A 216 -7.10 -31.84 -7.67
N VAL A 217 -6.98 -31.84 -6.34
CA VAL A 217 -5.80 -32.33 -5.59
C VAL A 217 -5.38 -33.74 -6.02
N LYS A 218 -6.34 -34.66 -6.12
CA LYS A 218 -6.09 -36.05 -6.51
C LYS A 218 -5.40 -36.21 -7.87
N LYS A 219 -5.62 -35.26 -8.79
CA LYS A 219 -5.02 -35.24 -10.13
C LYS A 219 -3.73 -34.42 -10.20
N ASN A 220 -3.52 -33.50 -9.25
CA ASN A 220 -2.44 -32.51 -9.27
C ASN A 220 -1.59 -32.57 -7.99
N MET A 221 -1.27 -33.77 -7.48
CA MET A 221 -0.56 -33.93 -6.21
C MET A 221 0.77 -33.18 -6.17
N ASP A 222 1.59 -33.31 -7.22
CA ASP A 222 2.92 -32.72 -7.27
C ASP A 222 2.86 -31.19 -7.09
N LEU A 223 1.87 -30.55 -7.72
CA LEU A 223 1.59 -29.13 -7.59
C LEU A 223 1.30 -28.74 -6.14
N TYR A 224 0.37 -29.43 -5.47
CA TYR A 224 0.00 -29.10 -4.09
C TYR A 224 1.14 -29.36 -3.11
N GLU A 225 1.89 -30.44 -3.27
CA GLU A 225 3.10 -30.67 -2.48
C GLU A 225 4.14 -29.57 -2.72
N ASN A 226 4.34 -29.12 -3.96
CA ASN A 226 5.24 -28.00 -4.26
C ASN A 226 4.77 -26.71 -3.57
N ILE A 227 3.47 -26.43 -3.58
CA ILE A 227 2.89 -25.28 -2.88
C ILE A 227 3.16 -25.37 -1.38
N ILE A 228 2.88 -26.52 -0.75
CA ILE A 228 3.06 -26.70 0.71
C ILE A 228 4.53 -26.52 1.10
N ASN A 229 5.45 -27.22 0.43
CA ASN A 229 6.86 -27.16 0.79
C ASN A 229 7.48 -25.79 0.51
N ARG A 230 7.14 -25.15 -0.62
CA ARG A 230 7.61 -23.78 -0.91
C ARG A 230 7.05 -22.77 0.09
N THR A 231 5.78 -22.94 0.50
CA THR A 231 5.19 -22.10 1.56
C THR A 231 5.97 -22.28 2.86
N ALA A 232 6.28 -23.52 3.27
CA ALA A 232 7.05 -23.79 4.49
C ALA A 232 8.44 -23.13 4.48
N ILE A 233 9.18 -23.29 3.38
CA ILE A 233 10.52 -22.69 3.21
C ILE A 233 10.43 -21.16 3.28
N ILE A 234 9.53 -20.56 2.50
CA ILE A 234 9.42 -19.10 2.42
C ILE A 234 8.99 -18.53 3.78
N VAL A 235 7.96 -19.10 4.41
CA VAL A 235 7.48 -18.64 5.73
C VAL A 235 8.59 -18.71 6.77
N ASN A 236 9.39 -19.79 6.80
CA ASN A 236 10.51 -19.91 7.72
C ASN A 236 11.57 -18.82 7.51
N GLU A 237 11.97 -18.55 6.27
CA GLU A 237 12.96 -17.49 5.99
C GLU A 237 12.43 -16.08 6.29
N LEU A 238 11.14 -15.85 6.05
CA LEU A 238 10.49 -14.59 6.39
C LEU A 238 10.36 -14.40 7.90
N ASP A 239 10.01 -15.45 8.64
CA ASP A 239 9.94 -15.42 10.11
C ASP A 239 11.31 -15.11 10.71
N GLN A 240 12.39 -15.75 10.24
CA GLN A 240 13.76 -15.45 10.69
C GLN A 240 14.15 -13.98 10.44
N PHE A 241 13.79 -13.43 9.28
CA PHE A 241 14.05 -12.02 8.99
C PHE A 241 13.26 -11.09 9.92
N ILE A 242 11.98 -11.38 10.13
CA ILE A 242 11.09 -10.58 10.97
C ILE A 242 11.54 -10.60 12.43
N GLU A 243 11.88 -11.78 12.94
CA GLU A 243 12.37 -11.97 14.32
C GLU A 243 13.75 -11.34 14.55
N GLY A 244 14.58 -11.26 13.50
CA GLY A 244 15.87 -10.57 13.52
C GLY A 244 15.79 -9.04 13.53
N LYS A 245 14.61 -8.45 13.26
CA LYS A 245 14.38 -7.00 13.20
C LYS A 245 13.03 -6.60 13.82
N PRO A 246 12.78 -6.87 15.12
CA PRO A 246 11.49 -6.61 15.75
C PRO A 246 11.05 -5.14 15.64
N GLU A 247 11.97 -4.19 15.60
CA GLU A 247 11.72 -2.76 15.44
C GLU A 247 11.01 -2.41 14.12
N TRP A 248 11.26 -3.16 13.04
CA TRP A 248 10.61 -2.98 11.75
C TRP A 248 9.20 -3.54 11.67
N PHE A 249 8.86 -4.46 12.57
CA PHE A 249 7.58 -5.18 12.59
C PHE A 249 6.81 -4.95 13.88
N SER A 250 7.01 -3.78 14.50
CA SER A 250 6.25 -3.35 15.67
C SER A 250 5.40 -2.12 15.37
N ALA A 251 4.23 -2.05 16.02
CA ALA A 251 3.36 -0.87 16.01
C ALA A 251 3.94 0.33 16.79
N LYS A 252 5.04 0.13 17.53
CA LYS A 252 5.69 1.24 18.21
C LYS A 252 6.46 2.02 17.13
N PRO A 253 6.20 3.33 16.98
CA PRO A 253 6.96 4.12 16.04
C PRO A 253 8.43 4.07 16.45
N GLU A 254 9.31 3.73 15.51
CA GLU A 254 10.76 3.67 15.73
C GLU A 254 11.28 5.04 16.15
N ARG A 255 10.63 6.12 15.66
CA ARG A 255 10.81 7.51 16.11
C ARG A 255 10.66 7.71 17.62
N ALA A 256 9.89 6.87 18.33
CA ALA A 256 9.73 6.95 19.79
C ALA A 256 10.71 6.04 20.56
N GLN A 257 11.54 5.27 19.84
CA GLN A 257 12.43 4.26 20.39
C GLN A 257 13.90 4.47 19.98
N GLN A 258 14.25 5.65 19.46
CA GLN A 258 15.63 5.99 19.10
C GLN A 258 16.52 6.04 20.36
N GLU A 259 17.03 4.88 20.75
CA GLU A 259 18.09 4.73 21.76
C GLU A 259 19.47 4.78 21.11
N ASN A 260 19.58 4.53 19.79
CA ASN A 260 20.83 4.56 19.06
C ASN A 260 21.19 6.00 18.61
N PRO A 261 22.30 6.59 19.09
CA PRO A 261 22.70 7.95 18.77
C PRO A 261 23.05 8.21 17.29
N GLU A 262 23.27 7.15 16.50
CA GLU A 262 23.60 7.27 15.06
C GLU A 262 22.34 7.42 14.17
N ASP A 263 21.16 7.05 14.67
CA ASP A 263 19.91 7.11 13.90
C ASP A 263 19.33 8.53 13.96
N LYS A 264 19.72 9.35 13.00
CA LYS A 264 19.18 10.71 12.84
C LYS A 264 17.67 10.65 12.58
N PRO A 265 16.85 11.49 13.25
CA PRO A 265 15.44 11.55 12.94
C PRO A 265 15.24 12.04 11.50
N TYR A 266 14.19 11.58 10.86
CA TYR A 266 13.88 11.93 9.49
C TYR A 266 12.54 12.65 9.37
N VAL A 267 12.43 13.48 8.33
CA VAL A 267 11.21 14.21 7.94
C VAL A 267 10.98 13.98 6.45
N ARG A 268 9.73 13.71 6.04
CA ARG A 268 9.44 13.59 4.61
C ARG A 268 9.43 14.97 3.97
N LEU A 269 10.21 15.10 2.90
CA LEU A 269 10.29 16.27 2.05
C LEU A 269 9.46 16.01 0.79
N PHE A 270 8.24 16.53 0.77
CA PHE A 270 7.33 16.40 -0.36
C PHE A 270 7.79 17.28 -1.51
N HIS A 271 7.72 16.77 -2.73
CA HIS A 271 8.15 17.48 -3.94
C HIS A 271 7.13 17.34 -5.06
N THR A 272 6.70 18.47 -5.63
CA THR A 272 5.73 18.55 -6.74
C THR A 272 6.37 18.80 -8.10
N GLY A 273 7.70 18.91 -8.17
CA GLY A 273 8.44 19.40 -9.34
C GLY A 273 8.85 20.86 -9.20
N THR A 274 7.95 21.71 -8.71
CA THR A 274 8.17 23.15 -8.54
C THR A 274 8.36 23.55 -7.08
N GLU A 275 7.68 22.86 -6.17
CA GLU A 275 7.63 23.21 -4.76
C GLU A 275 8.19 22.07 -3.91
N MET A 276 8.64 22.44 -2.71
CA MET A 276 9.09 21.51 -1.69
C MET A 276 8.55 21.94 -0.33
N PHE A 277 7.95 21.00 0.39
CA PHE A 277 7.36 21.27 1.70
C PHE A 277 7.46 20.05 2.61
N VAL A 278 7.29 20.28 3.90
CA VAL A 278 7.29 19.24 4.94
C VAL A 278 5.97 19.27 5.71
N LEU A 279 5.68 18.19 6.43
CA LEU A 279 4.62 18.17 7.44
C LEU A 279 5.18 18.72 8.75
N LEU A 280 4.51 19.72 9.33
CA LEU A 280 4.99 20.37 10.55
C LEU A 280 5.04 19.42 11.73
N TRP A 281 4.11 18.47 11.85
CA TRP A 281 4.14 17.49 12.95
C TRP A 281 5.35 16.54 12.86
N GLU A 282 5.81 16.19 11.65
CA GLU A 282 7.02 15.38 11.47
C GLU A 282 8.26 16.16 11.89
N MET A 283 8.30 17.44 11.52
CA MET A 283 9.34 18.35 11.96
C MET A 283 9.36 18.51 13.48
N GLU A 284 8.19 18.62 14.12
CA GLU A 284 8.05 18.81 15.56
C GLU A 284 8.66 17.63 16.32
N GLN A 285 8.34 16.42 15.85
CA GLN A 285 8.88 15.18 16.43
C GLN A 285 10.39 15.12 16.28
N ALA A 286 10.93 15.43 15.09
CA ALA A 286 12.37 15.44 14.87
C ALA A 286 13.09 16.46 15.78
N LEU A 287 12.53 17.65 15.95
CA LEU A 287 13.09 18.69 16.83
C LEU A 287 13.03 18.28 18.31
N LYS A 288 11.92 17.66 18.75
CA LYS A 288 11.77 17.13 20.12
C LYS A 288 12.82 16.07 20.43
N ILE A 289 13.05 15.14 19.50
CA ILE A 289 14.10 14.10 19.61
C ILE A 289 15.48 14.75 19.74
N LEU A 290 15.78 15.74 18.90
CA LEU A 290 17.06 16.45 18.90
C LEU A 290 17.20 17.47 20.04
N LYS A 291 16.15 17.67 20.86
CA LYS A 291 16.09 18.69 21.92
C LYS A 291 16.39 20.11 21.39
N LEU A 292 15.91 20.42 20.19
CA LEU A 292 16.08 21.72 19.53
C LEU A 292 14.92 22.67 19.84
N ASN A 293 15.12 23.97 19.56
CA ASN A 293 14.13 25.01 19.81
C ASN A 293 12.89 24.84 18.90
N LEU A 294 11.71 24.99 19.50
CA LEU A 294 10.40 24.89 18.84
C LEU A 294 9.78 26.26 18.46
N LYS A 295 10.58 27.32 18.41
CA LYS A 295 10.13 28.69 18.10
C LYS A 295 9.27 28.80 16.82
N ILE A 296 9.50 27.94 15.84
CA ILE A 296 8.69 27.91 14.61
C ILE A 296 7.18 27.72 14.87
N TYR A 297 6.81 27.03 15.95
CA TYR A 297 5.40 26.83 16.34
C TYR A 297 4.80 28.05 17.04
N GLU A 298 5.64 28.88 17.66
CA GLU A 298 5.21 30.16 18.23
C GLU A 298 4.89 31.16 17.10
N ASP A 299 5.72 31.20 16.06
CA ASP A 299 5.58 32.11 14.92
C ASP A 299 4.42 31.74 13.97
N ILE A 300 4.10 30.45 13.83
CA ILE A 300 2.99 29.96 12.99
C ILE A 300 1.62 30.17 13.67
N GLY A 301 1.61 30.48 14.97
CA GLY A 301 0.41 30.65 15.78
C GLY A 301 -0.17 29.31 16.19
N SER A 302 -0.45 29.15 17.49
CA SER A 302 -1.10 27.99 18.11
C SER A 302 -2.58 27.80 17.69
N GLU A 303 -3.05 28.46 16.63
CA GLU A 303 -4.47 28.47 16.25
C GLU A 303 -4.92 27.27 15.40
N ASN A 304 -4.00 26.42 14.95
CA ASN A 304 -4.39 25.27 14.12
C ASN A 304 -4.06 23.96 14.83
N ASP A 305 -5.03 23.47 15.62
CA ASP A 305 -5.22 22.06 15.99
C ASP A 305 -5.40 21.14 14.76
N ALA A 306 -5.13 21.62 13.54
CA ALA A 306 -5.26 20.87 12.31
C ALA A 306 -4.09 19.86 12.22
N PRO A 307 -4.35 18.54 12.23
CA PRO A 307 -3.30 17.52 12.36
C PRO A 307 -2.34 17.39 11.16
N ASN A 308 -2.42 18.27 10.15
CA ASN A 308 -1.74 18.10 8.86
C ASN A 308 -1.21 19.42 8.27
N VAL A 309 -0.83 20.40 9.10
CA VAL A 309 -0.24 21.65 8.60
C VAL A 309 1.08 21.38 7.87
N THR A 310 1.26 22.04 6.74
CA THR A 310 2.47 21.97 5.92
C THR A 310 3.26 23.26 6.02
N MET A 311 4.56 23.18 5.72
CA MET A 311 5.41 24.36 5.58
C MET A 311 6.39 24.20 4.43
N GLU A 312 6.60 25.28 3.69
CA GLU A 312 7.62 25.31 2.65
C GLU A 312 9.01 25.00 3.22
N PHE A 313 9.80 24.26 2.46
CA PHE A 313 11.10 23.77 2.91
C PHE A 313 12.15 24.89 3.03
N ARG A 314 12.12 25.89 2.15
CA ARG A 314 13.14 26.96 2.12
C ARG A 314 13.12 27.85 3.38
N PRO A 315 11.96 28.32 3.88
CA PRO A 315 11.90 29.09 5.12
C PRO A 315 12.49 28.38 6.35
N LEU A 316 12.52 27.04 6.39
CA LEU A 316 13.09 26.29 7.52
C LEU A 316 14.57 26.64 7.80
N PHE A 317 15.34 27.04 6.77
CA PHE A 317 16.73 27.46 6.94
C PHE A 317 16.87 28.72 7.80
N ASN A 318 15.86 29.59 7.83
CA ASN A 318 15.87 30.79 8.67
C ASN A 318 15.76 30.44 10.15
N TYR A 319 15.07 29.34 10.47
CA TYR A 319 14.82 28.87 11.83
C TYR A 319 15.97 28.02 12.38
N PHE A 320 16.48 27.08 11.57
CA PHE A 320 17.35 26.02 12.07
C PHE A 320 18.78 26.08 11.55
N ARG A 321 19.04 26.80 10.46
CA ARG A 321 20.39 26.98 9.85
C ARG A 321 21.21 25.68 9.87
N ASP A 322 22.26 25.62 10.69
CA ASP A 322 23.19 24.50 10.78
C ASP A 322 22.53 23.23 11.33
N ASP A 323 21.52 23.34 12.19
CA ASP A 323 20.80 22.19 12.75
C ASP A 323 20.02 21.38 11.70
N MET A 324 19.78 21.96 10.51
CA MET A 324 19.18 21.23 9.39
C MET A 324 19.99 19.99 8.98
N ASN A 325 21.30 19.96 9.25
CA ASN A 325 22.16 18.81 8.93
C ASN A 325 21.97 17.61 9.90
N LYS A 326 21.30 17.84 11.04
CA LYS A 326 21.01 16.82 12.07
C LYS A 326 19.78 15.98 11.73
N ILE A 327 18.94 16.47 10.80
CA ILE A 327 17.74 15.80 10.33
C ILE A 327 18.02 15.15 8.96
N GLU A 328 17.42 13.99 8.72
CA GLU A 328 17.35 13.38 7.38
C GLU A 328 16.08 13.81 6.67
N PHE A 329 16.21 14.50 5.53
CA PHE A 329 15.04 14.87 4.71
C PHE A 329 14.83 13.84 3.62
N VAL A 330 13.80 12.98 3.77
CA VAL A 330 13.48 11.91 2.83
C VAL A 330 12.62 12.44 1.68
N VAL A 331 13.19 12.49 0.48
CA VAL A 331 12.52 13.05 -0.70
C VAL A 331 11.36 12.14 -1.10
N THR A 332 10.14 12.67 -0.99
CA THR A 332 8.87 11.97 -1.23
C THR A 332 8.15 12.64 -2.41
N PRO A 333 8.35 12.16 -3.65
CA PRO A 333 7.69 12.76 -4.81
C PRO A 333 6.18 12.58 -4.72
N LEU A 334 5.43 13.65 -5.00
CA LEU A 334 3.99 13.58 -5.17
C LEU A 334 3.68 13.12 -6.60
N ILE A 335 3.57 11.80 -6.74
CA ILE A 335 3.26 11.15 -8.01
C ILE A 335 1.78 11.39 -8.30
N LYS A 336 1.48 11.92 -9.49
CA LYS A 336 0.11 12.09 -9.96
C LYS A 336 -0.33 10.81 -10.65
N SER A 337 -1.36 10.14 -10.12
CA SER A 337 -2.08 9.15 -10.94
C SER A 337 -3.13 9.88 -11.78
N LYS A 338 -3.27 9.50 -13.05
CA LYS A 338 -4.38 9.95 -13.88
C LYS A 338 -5.41 8.83 -13.86
N PRO A 339 -6.69 9.07 -13.48
CA PRO A 339 -7.35 10.34 -13.20
C PRO A 339 -7.61 10.60 -11.69
N LYS A 340 -6.99 9.86 -10.76
CA LYS A 340 -7.28 9.97 -9.32
C LYS A 340 -6.10 10.46 -8.48
N ALA A 341 -6.39 11.17 -7.42
CA ALA A 341 -5.38 11.55 -6.45
C ALA A 341 -4.86 10.32 -5.69
N LEU A 342 -3.56 10.31 -5.39
CA LEU A 342 -2.94 9.25 -4.60
C LEU A 342 -2.96 9.59 -3.11
N PHE A 343 -3.06 8.54 -2.29
CA PHE A 343 -3.08 8.65 -0.85
C PHE A 343 -1.68 8.75 -0.27
N ILE A 344 -1.50 9.71 0.64
CA ILE A 344 -0.27 9.96 1.36
C ILE A 344 -0.48 9.49 2.80
N PRO A 345 0.36 8.60 3.35
CA PRO A 345 0.25 8.23 4.76
C PRO A 345 0.45 9.44 5.69
N MET A 346 -0.45 9.63 6.65
CA MET A 346 -0.45 10.74 7.61
C MET A 346 -0.40 10.21 9.06
N GLN A 347 -0.47 11.11 10.04
CA GLN A 347 -0.51 10.74 11.46
C GLN A 347 -1.76 9.90 11.78
N ASN A 348 -1.71 9.12 12.86
CA ASN A 348 -2.84 8.37 13.41
C ASN A 348 -3.45 7.36 12.43
N LYS A 349 -2.64 6.73 11.58
CA LYS A 349 -3.07 5.67 10.64
C LYS A 349 -4.06 6.19 9.58
N THR A 350 -4.03 7.50 9.33
CA THR A 350 -4.89 8.14 8.32
C THR A 350 -4.14 8.38 7.01
N TYR A 351 -4.88 8.73 5.97
CA TYR A 351 -4.33 9.08 4.68
C TYR A 351 -4.81 10.47 4.27
N GLY A 352 -3.91 11.25 3.70
CA GLY A 352 -4.15 12.57 3.13
C GLY A 352 -4.10 12.51 1.61
N ILE A 353 -4.60 13.59 0.99
CA ILE A 353 -4.52 13.81 -0.45
C ILE A 353 -3.94 15.21 -0.65
N TYR A 354 -3.10 15.40 -1.66
CA TYR A 354 -2.62 16.72 -2.03
C TYR A 354 -3.77 17.58 -2.57
N VAL A 355 -3.96 18.79 -2.02
CA VAL A 355 -5.16 19.61 -2.26
C VAL A 355 -5.41 19.90 -3.73
N VAL A 356 -4.36 20.16 -4.52
CA VAL A 356 -4.48 20.42 -5.96
C VAL A 356 -5.04 19.20 -6.68
N ASP A 357 -4.59 17.99 -6.32
CA ASP A 357 -5.10 16.76 -6.92
C ASP A 357 -6.55 16.49 -6.50
N ALA A 358 -6.93 16.78 -5.26
CA ALA A 358 -8.31 16.67 -4.79
C ALA A 358 -9.26 17.60 -5.57
N VAL A 359 -8.84 18.85 -5.81
CA VAL A 359 -9.60 19.82 -6.60
C VAL A 359 -9.73 19.35 -8.06
N ILE A 360 -8.64 18.87 -8.66
CA ILE A 360 -8.66 18.32 -10.03
C ILE A 360 -9.62 17.12 -10.12
N ASP A 361 -9.57 16.20 -9.16
CA ASP A 361 -10.47 15.05 -9.11
C ASP A 361 -11.94 15.46 -9.00
N LEU A 362 -12.23 16.48 -8.18
CA LEU A 362 -13.57 17.04 -8.03
C LEU A 362 -14.07 17.65 -9.35
N PHE A 363 -13.25 18.46 -10.01
CA PHE A 363 -13.60 19.04 -11.31
C PHE A 363 -13.81 17.95 -12.38
N ARG A 364 -12.96 16.92 -12.42
CA ARG A 364 -13.14 15.77 -13.33
C ARG A 364 -14.48 15.08 -13.11
N HIS A 365 -14.88 14.89 -11.85
CA HIS A 365 -16.18 14.33 -11.51
C HIS A 365 -17.33 15.20 -12.01
N PHE A 366 -17.25 16.53 -11.80
CA PHE A 366 -18.29 17.44 -12.29
C PHE A 366 -18.39 17.48 -13.81
N ILE A 367 -17.25 17.49 -14.51
CA ILE A 367 -17.20 17.58 -15.98
C ILE A 367 -17.67 16.28 -16.63
N THR A 368 -17.13 15.15 -16.18
CA THR A 368 -17.27 13.88 -16.91
C THR A 368 -18.48 13.08 -16.42
N VAL A 369 -18.65 12.99 -15.10
CA VAL A 369 -19.63 12.09 -14.48
C VAL A 369 -20.97 12.82 -14.32
N LYS A 370 -20.95 13.99 -13.68
CA LYS A 370 -22.15 14.79 -13.45
C LYS A 370 -22.55 15.63 -14.65
N LYS A 371 -21.64 15.78 -15.63
CA LYS A 371 -21.88 16.52 -16.88
C LYS A 371 -22.39 17.95 -16.62
N VAL A 372 -21.95 18.57 -15.52
CA VAL A 372 -22.42 19.89 -15.06
C VAL A 372 -22.21 20.96 -16.12
N PHE A 373 -21.15 20.80 -16.93
CA PHE A 373 -20.77 21.76 -17.97
C PHE A 373 -21.27 21.36 -19.38
N GLN A 374 -22.10 20.31 -19.48
CA GLN A 374 -22.65 19.85 -20.76
C GLN A 374 -24.10 20.33 -20.91
N ASN A 375 -24.49 20.72 -22.13
CA ASN A 375 -25.84 21.21 -22.46
C ASN A 375 -26.30 22.46 -21.70
N LEU A 376 -25.34 23.34 -21.36
CA LEU A 376 -25.63 24.63 -20.74
C LEU A 376 -26.37 25.57 -21.70
N ASP A 377 -27.33 26.32 -21.19
CA ASP A 377 -27.91 27.45 -21.92
C ASP A 377 -26.93 28.66 -21.93
N GLU A 378 -27.18 29.65 -22.80
CA GLU A 378 -26.29 30.81 -22.96
C GLU A 378 -26.10 31.61 -21.66
N ARG A 379 -27.14 31.69 -20.81
CA ARG A 379 -27.05 32.41 -19.53
C ARG A 379 -26.14 31.64 -18.56
N GLN A 380 -26.29 30.33 -18.48
CA GLN A 380 -25.47 29.47 -17.63
C GLN A 380 -24.00 29.47 -18.08
N LYS A 381 -23.75 29.47 -19.41
CA LYS A 381 -22.39 29.64 -19.95
C LYS A 381 -21.77 30.96 -19.50
N TYR A 382 -22.52 32.06 -19.61
CA TYR A 382 -22.04 33.38 -19.21
C TYR A 382 -21.69 33.44 -17.71
N ILE A 383 -22.57 32.95 -16.84
CA ILE A 383 -22.32 32.89 -15.38
C ILE A 383 -21.06 32.10 -15.05
N LEU A 384 -20.87 30.95 -15.71
CA LEU A 384 -19.68 30.13 -15.51
C LEU A 384 -18.42 30.84 -15.98
N LEU A 385 -18.48 31.53 -17.13
CA LEU A 385 -17.34 32.27 -17.68
C LEU A 385 -16.94 33.43 -16.76
N GLU A 386 -17.92 34.19 -16.25
CA GLU A 386 -17.67 35.23 -15.23
C GLU A 386 -17.03 34.65 -13.97
N GLY A 387 -17.50 33.50 -13.50
CA GLY A 387 -16.91 32.81 -12.36
C GLY A 387 -15.46 32.42 -12.59
N PHE A 388 -15.13 31.85 -13.75
CA PHE A 388 -13.74 31.50 -14.10
C PHE A 388 -12.84 32.73 -14.27
N VAL A 389 -13.36 33.81 -14.88
CA VAL A 389 -12.62 35.08 -15.02
C VAL A 389 -12.37 35.71 -13.65
N ALA A 390 -13.37 35.73 -12.76
CA ALA A 390 -13.21 36.24 -11.39
C ALA A 390 -12.15 35.45 -10.61
N VAL A 391 -12.14 34.12 -10.72
CA VAL A 391 -11.10 33.26 -10.13
C VAL A 391 -9.73 33.57 -10.76
N GLY A 392 -9.66 33.70 -12.09
CA GLY A 392 -8.42 34.04 -12.79
C GLY A 392 -7.84 35.39 -12.35
N ASN A 393 -8.67 36.43 -12.30
CA ASN A 393 -8.27 37.78 -11.87
C ASN A 393 -7.87 37.80 -10.38
N GLY A 394 -8.57 37.03 -9.54
CA GLY A 394 -8.21 36.87 -8.13
C GLY A 394 -6.86 36.18 -7.94
N LEU A 395 -6.46 35.27 -8.83
CA LEU A 395 -5.17 34.57 -8.78
C LEU A 395 -4.02 35.39 -9.37
N THR A 396 -4.27 36.27 -10.35
CA THR A 396 -3.24 37.13 -10.95
C THR A 396 -3.03 38.45 -10.21
N GLY A 397 -3.86 38.75 -9.21
CA GLY A 397 -3.84 40.02 -8.49
C GLY A 397 -4.15 41.23 -9.38
N GLN A 398 -4.70 41.01 -10.58
CA GLN A 398 -5.16 42.08 -11.44
C GLN A 398 -6.55 42.47 -11.01
N LYS A 399 -6.65 43.61 -10.32
CA LYS A 399 -7.91 44.32 -10.08
C LYS A 399 -8.44 44.94 -11.37
#